data_AF-A0A0M5LR94-F1
#
_entry.id   AF-A0A0M5LR94-F1
#
_cell.length_a   1.000
_cell.length_b   1.000
_cell.length_c   1.000
_cell.angle_alpha   90.00
_cell.angle_beta   90.00
_cell.angle_gamma   90.00
#
_symmetry.space_group_name_H-M   'P 1'
#
loop_
_entity.id
_entity.type
_entity.pdbx_description
1 polymer ?
#
loop_
_entity_poly.entity_id
_entity_poly.type
_entity_poly.pdbx_seq_one_letter_code
_entity_poly.pdbx_strand_id
1 'polypeptide(L)'
;MSHATLAANVAAGLDPLGAVARYPDAVLVADAADDAVDGTPTVHYTLVVDLVRAAASETDPARRTALQAQQRAGLTRLSAEIWVDAERRPLRSRVRQQLPDGAALDVLVRYDGWGAPITIEPPVRG
;
A
#
# COMPACT_ATOMS: atom_id res chain seq x y z
N MET A 1 6.49 -11.48 -24.48
CA MET A 1 5.30 -11.28 -23.62
C MET A 1 5.63 -11.07 -22.12
N SER A 2 6.90 -10.89 -21.72
CA SER A 2 7.28 -10.75 -20.28
C SER A 2 7.35 -9.32 -19.75
N HIS A 3 7.54 -8.30 -20.61
CA HIS A 3 7.73 -6.92 -20.16
C HIS A 3 6.41 -6.23 -19.77
N ALA A 4 5.31 -6.50 -20.49
CA ALA A 4 4.00 -5.94 -20.17
C ALA A 4 3.46 -6.47 -18.83
N THR A 5 3.68 -7.76 -18.53
CA THR A 5 3.32 -8.36 -17.25
C THR A 5 4.18 -7.82 -16.10
N LEU A 6 5.49 -7.61 -16.32
CA LEU A 6 6.36 -6.98 -15.32
C LEU A 6 5.95 -5.52 -15.07
N ALA A 7 5.70 -4.73 -16.11
CA ALA A 7 5.23 -3.35 -16.00
C ALA A 7 3.84 -3.27 -15.33
N ALA A 8 2.94 -4.21 -15.62
CA ALA A 8 1.64 -4.30 -14.95
C ALA A 8 1.77 -4.72 -13.49
N ASN A 9 2.68 -5.63 -13.15
CA ASN A 9 2.97 -6.04 -11.78
C ASN A 9 3.65 -4.93 -10.97
N VAL A 10 4.54 -4.15 -11.62
CA VAL A 10 5.14 -2.95 -11.04
C VAL A 10 4.06 -1.90 -10.87
N ALA A 11 3.26 -1.56 -11.88
CA ALA A 11 2.17 -0.60 -11.79
C ALA A 11 1.11 -0.97 -10.74
N ALA A 12 0.72 -2.26 -10.65
CA ALA A 12 -0.19 -2.76 -9.63
C ALA A 12 0.46 -2.85 -8.23
N GLY A 13 1.79 -2.91 -8.16
CA GLY A 13 2.56 -2.76 -6.92
C GLY A 13 2.81 -1.30 -6.53
N LEU A 14 2.67 -0.38 -7.49
CA LEU A 14 2.76 1.07 -7.33
C LEU A 14 1.40 1.72 -7.05
N ASP A 15 0.29 0.98 -7.14
CA ASP A 15 -1.01 1.44 -6.67
C ASP A 15 -1.07 1.28 -5.14
N PRO A 16 -0.91 2.37 -4.35
CA PRO A 16 -1.01 2.30 -2.90
C PRO A 16 -2.33 1.74 -2.39
N LEU A 17 -3.41 1.94 -3.15
CA LEU A 17 -4.73 1.46 -2.79
C LEU A 17 -4.96 0.01 -3.24
N GLY A 18 -4.15 -0.50 -4.17
CA GLY A 18 -4.27 -1.85 -4.71
C GLY A 18 -4.12 -2.94 -3.64
N ALA A 19 -3.35 -2.69 -2.58
CA ALA A 19 -3.25 -3.60 -1.43
C ALA A 19 -4.52 -3.62 -0.58
N VAL A 20 -5.15 -2.46 -0.38
CA VAL A 20 -6.41 -2.29 0.37
C VAL A 20 -7.60 -2.85 -0.42
N ALA A 21 -7.70 -2.49 -1.69
CA ALA A 21 -8.76 -2.94 -2.60
C ALA A 21 -8.72 -4.45 -2.87
N ARG A 22 -7.57 -5.11 -2.68
CA ARG A 22 -7.44 -6.56 -2.84
C ARG A 22 -8.16 -7.35 -1.75
N TYR A 23 -8.23 -6.82 -0.52
CA TYR A 23 -8.87 -7.49 0.61
C TYR A 23 -9.92 -6.60 1.26
N PRO A 24 -10.99 -6.21 0.55
CA PRO A 24 -11.95 -5.23 1.04
C PRO A 24 -12.60 -5.69 2.36
N ASP A 25 -12.90 -6.99 2.50
CA ASP A 25 -13.51 -7.56 3.71
C ASP A 25 -12.52 -7.73 4.90
N ALA A 26 -11.23 -7.50 4.64
CA ALA A 26 -10.16 -7.54 5.63
C ALA A 26 -9.69 -6.14 6.04
N VAL A 27 -10.22 -5.07 5.44
CA VAL A 27 -9.85 -3.69 5.77
C VAL A 27 -10.99 -3.00 6.49
N LEU A 28 -10.67 -2.36 7.61
CA LEU A 28 -11.55 -1.48 8.36
C LEU A 28 -11.02 -0.05 8.26
N VAL A 29 -11.88 0.90 7.89
CA VAL A 29 -11.63 2.32 8.11
C VAL A 29 -11.88 2.59 9.59
N ALA A 30 -10.82 2.77 10.36
CA ALA A 30 -10.89 3.03 11.79
C ALA A 30 -11.16 4.51 12.10
N ASP A 31 -10.69 5.40 11.23
CA ASP A 31 -10.92 6.84 11.33
C ASP A 31 -10.85 7.52 9.96
N ALA A 32 -11.53 8.65 9.83
CA ALA A 32 -11.48 9.53 8.66
C ALA A 32 -11.61 10.99 9.12
N ALA A 33 -10.63 11.82 8.77
CA ALA A 33 -10.59 13.22 9.16
C ALA A 33 -10.12 14.12 8.00
N ASP A 34 -10.61 15.34 7.95
CA ASP A 34 -10.06 16.36 7.06
C ASP A 34 -8.62 16.71 7.50
N ASP A 35 -7.71 16.77 6.55
CA ASP A 35 -6.30 17.10 6.75
C ASP A 35 -5.75 17.80 5.49
N ALA A 36 -4.49 18.21 5.50
CA ALA A 36 -3.80 18.70 4.32
C ALA A 36 -2.41 18.10 4.17
N VAL A 37 -2.05 17.78 2.93
CA VAL A 37 -0.68 17.39 2.56
C VAL A 37 -0.09 18.49 1.70
N ASP A 38 0.98 19.13 2.19
CA ASP A 38 1.67 20.22 1.50
C ASP A 38 0.73 21.35 1.03
N GLY A 39 -0.28 21.67 1.85
CA GLY A 39 -1.29 22.68 1.56
C GLY A 39 -2.44 22.22 0.65
N THR A 40 -2.37 21.01 0.10
CA THR A 40 -3.48 20.41 -0.66
C THR A 40 -4.48 19.77 0.31
N PRO A 41 -5.78 20.17 0.29
CA PRO A 41 -6.79 19.53 1.11
C PRO A 41 -6.92 18.04 0.81
N THR A 42 -7.03 17.23 1.85
CA THR A 42 -7.13 15.77 1.77
C THR A 42 -8.10 15.23 2.82
N VAL A 43 -8.62 14.03 2.59
CA VAL A 43 -9.17 13.21 3.67
C VAL A 43 -8.09 12.22 4.10
N HIS A 44 -7.74 12.27 5.38
CA HIS A 44 -6.85 11.32 6.03
C HIS A 44 -7.65 10.14 6.56
N TYR A 45 -7.35 8.93 6.06
CA TYR A 45 -7.93 7.69 6.54
C TYR A 45 -6.92 6.91 7.38
N THR A 46 -7.34 6.50 8.57
CA THR A 46 -6.65 5.45 9.33
C THR A 46 -7.31 4.11 9.04
N LEU A 47 -6.52 3.15 8.57
CA LEU A 47 -6.94 1.84 8.15
C LEU A 47 -6.34 0.76 9.07
N VAL A 48 -7.14 -0.25 9.38
CA VAL A 48 -6.68 -1.48 10.01
C VAL A 48 -6.90 -2.64 9.05
N VAL A 49 -5.82 -3.33 8.71
CA VAL A 49 -5.85 -4.52 7.86
C VAL A 49 -5.75 -5.76 8.73
N ASP A 50 -6.74 -6.65 8.65
CA ASP A 50 -6.76 -7.96 9.30
C ASP A 50 -6.04 -8.98 8.40
N LEU A 51 -4.81 -9.33 8.77
CA LEU A 51 -3.98 -10.25 7.99
C LEU A 51 -4.51 -11.68 8.05
N VAL A 52 -5.29 -12.04 9.09
CA VAL A 52 -5.95 -13.35 9.22
C VAL A 52 -7.03 -13.50 8.17
N ARG A 53 -7.90 -12.50 8.05
CA ARG A 53 -8.94 -12.47 7.02
C ARG A 53 -8.36 -12.37 5.62
N ALA A 54 -7.34 -11.52 5.42
CA ALA A 54 -6.67 -11.39 4.12
C ALA A 54 -6.14 -12.74 3.63
N ALA A 55 -5.44 -13.50 4.48
CA ALA A 55 -4.92 -14.81 4.09
C ALA A 55 -6.02 -15.85 3.82
N ALA A 56 -7.13 -15.80 4.56
CA ALA A 56 -8.27 -16.69 4.34
C ALA A 56 -8.95 -16.43 2.98
N SER A 57 -8.99 -15.16 2.55
CA SER A 57 -9.58 -14.73 1.27
C SER A 57 -8.62 -14.80 0.07
N GLU A 58 -7.31 -14.82 0.30
CA GLU A 58 -6.31 -14.83 -0.77
C GLU A 58 -6.39 -16.14 -1.56
N THR A 59 -6.44 -16.04 -2.88
CA THR A 59 -6.55 -17.16 -3.83
C THR A 59 -5.20 -17.58 -4.38
N ASP A 60 -4.25 -16.65 -4.49
CA ASP A 60 -2.87 -16.92 -4.92
C ASP A 60 -2.09 -17.67 -3.82
N PRO A 61 -1.59 -18.89 -4.08
CA PRO A 61 -0.91 -19.69 -3.08
C PRO A 61 0.38 -19.05 -2.52
N ALA A 62 1.15 -18.35 -3.36
CA ALA A 62 2.41 -17.73 -2.94
C ALA A 62 2.14 -16.56 -2.00
N ARG A 63 1.15 -15.73 -2.32
CA ARG A 63 0.72 -14.60 -1.48
C ARG A 63 0.08 -15.07 -0.18
N ARG A 64 -0.77 -16.10 -0.24
CA ARG A 64 -1.34 -16.71 0.96
C ARG A 64 -0.24 -17.22 1.89
N THR A 65 0.76 -17.89 1.33
CA THR A 65 1.92 -18.37 2.09
C THR A 65 2.69 -17.23 2.76
N ALA A 66 2.90 -16.12 2.05
CA ALA A 66 3.55 -14.93 2.60
C ALA A 66 2.75 -14.32 3.76
N LEU A 67 1.42 -14.16 3.61
CA LEU A 67 0.56 -13.67 4.70
C LEU A 67 0.55 -14.61 5.91
N GLN A 68 0.49 -15.92 5.68
CA GLN A 68 0.56 -16.93 6.75
C GLN A 68 1.93 -16.94 7.44
N ALA A 69 3.01 -16.61 6.73
CA ALA A 69 4.33 -16.44 7.35
C ALA A 69 4.34 -15.23 8.31
N GLN A 70 3.73 -14.11 7.91
CA GLN A 70 3.58 -12.93 8.78
C GLN A 70 2.74 -13.27 10.03
N GLN A 71 1.62 -13.98 9.87
CA GLN A 71 0.79 -14.42 11.00
C GLN A 71 1.55 -15.31 11.98
N ARG A 72 2.34 -16.29 11.48
CA ARG A 72 3.19 -17.15 12.31
C ARG A 72 4.26 -16.37 13.06
N ALA A 73 4.65 -15.23 12.53
CA ALA A 73 5.54 -14.27 13.19
C ALA A 73 4.81 -13.39 14.22
N GLY A 74 3.49 -13.54 14.40
CA GLY A 74 2.69 -12.76 15.36
C GLY A 74 2.00 -11.53 14.76
N LEU A 75 2.21 -11.26 13.48
CA LEU A 75 1.58 -10.14 12.77
C LEU A 75 0.18 -10.52 12.34
N THR A 76 -0.82 -10.13 13.13
CA THR A 76 -2.24 -10.39 12.83
C THR A 76 -2.97 -9.17 12.27
N ARG A 77 -2.44 -7.97 12.53
CA ARG A 77 -3.00 -6.70 12.07
C ARG A 77 -1.91 -5.75 11.60
N LEU A 78 -2.27 -4.89 10.65
CA LEU A 78 -1.41 -3.82 10.17
C LEU A 78 -2.19 -2.50 10.21
N SER A 79 -1.59 -1.47 10.78
CA SER A 79 -2.13 -0.11 10.74
C SER A 79 -1.51 0.64 9.56
N ALA A 80 -2.36 1.19 8.70
CA ALA A 80 -1.97 2.02 7.58
C ALA A 80 -2.70 3.36 7.65
N GLU A 81 -2.05 4.40 7.13
CA GLU A 81 -2.59 5.74 7.00
C GLU A 81 -2.52 6.13 5.52
N ILE A 82 -3.54 6.80 5.00
CA ILE A 82 -3.53 7.30 3.63
C ILE A 82 -4.25 8.65 3.53
N TRP A 83 -3.65 9.58 2.79
CA TRP A 83 -4.18 10.90 2.52
C TRP A 83 -4.59 10.97 1.06
N VAL A 84 -5.85 11.28 0.83
CA VAL A 84 -6.46 11.25 -0.50
C VAL A 84 -7.05 12.63 -0.83
N ASP A 85 -6.74 13.16 -2.01
CA ASP A 85 -7.28 14.44 -2.49
C ASP A 85 -8.73 14.33 -3.01
N ALA A 86 -9.29 15.46 -3.43
CA ALA A 86 -10.66 15.54 -3.95
C ALA A 86 -10.89 14.67 -5.21
N GLU A 87 -9.84 14.44 -6.00
CA GLU A 87 -9.87 13.59 -7.20
C GLU A 87 -9.64 12.10 -6.87
N ARG A 88 -9.62 11.73 -5.58
CA ARG A 88 -9.34 10.38 -5.09
C ARG A 88 -7.92 9.89 -5.38
N ARG A 89 -6.97 10.81 -5.55
CA ARG A 89 -5.55 10.47 -5.72
C ARG A 89 -4.86 10.45 -4.36
N PRO A 90 -4.09 9.42 -4.04
CA PRO A 90 -3.26 9.42 -2.84
C PRO A 90 -2.14 10.45 -3.00
N LEU A 91 -1.90 11.24 -1.95
CA LEU A 91 -0.77 12.18 -1.86
C LEU A 91 0.30 11.69 -0.87
N ARG A 92 -0.12 10.92 0.13
CA ARG A 92 0.76 10.35 1.15
C ARG A 92 0.17 9.03 1.62
N SER A 93 1.04 8.09 1.99
CA SER A 93 0.64 6.92 2.77
C SER A 93 1.71 6.63 3.82
N ARG A 94 1.32 6.02 4.92
CA ARG A 94 2.23 5.56 5.97
C ARG A 94 1.82 4.16 6.42
N VAL A 95 2.79 3.29 6.62
CA VAL A 95 2.58 1.96 7.18
C VAL A 95 3.48 1.84 8.39
N ARG A 96 2.89 1.50 9.54
CA ARG A 96 3.64 1.23 10.78
C ARG A 96 3.41 -0.20 11.20
N GLN A 97 4.49 -0.87 11.53
CA GLN A 97 4.46 -2.27 11.94
C GLN A 97 5.47 -2.49 13.05
N GLN A 98 5.04 -3.23 14.09
CA GLN A 98 5.96 -3.79 15.06
C GLN A 98 6.36 -5.18 14.61
N LEU A 99 7.66 -5.42 14.47
CA LEU A 99 8.21 -6.70 14.08
C LEU A 99 8.35 -7.63 15.30
N PRO A 100 8.42 -8.95 15.07
CA PRO A 100 8.43 -9.94 16.15
C PRO A 100 9.65 -9.87 17.06
N ASP A 101 10.76 -9.33 16.54
CA ASP A 101 12.02 -9.09 17.25
C ASP A 101 12.00 -7.79 18.11
N GLY A 102 10.86 -7.09 18.11
CA GLY A 102 10.69 -5.82 18.83
C GLY A 102 11.14 -4.58 18.05
N ALA A 103 11.64 -4.74 16.82
CA ALA A 103 11.95 -3.61 15.95
C ALA A 103 10.66 -2.98 15.39
N ALA A 104 10.70 -1.68 15.11
CA ALA A 104 9.60 -0.98 14.46
C ALA A 104 9.96 -0.65 13.00
N LEU A 105 9.06 -0.99 12.08
CA LEU A 105 9.08 -0.52 10.70
C LEU A 105 8.11 0.65 10.56
N ASP A 106 8.59 1.72 9.96
CA ASP A 106 7.80 2.91 9.65
C ASP A 106 8.14 3.37 8.24
N VAL A 107 7.21 3.17 7.32
CA VAL A 107 7.37 3.49 5.91
C VAL A 107 6.44 4.64 5.59
N LEU A 108 7.01 5.75 5.12
CA LEU A 108 6.26 6.89 4.59
C LEU A 108 6.48 6.96 3.08
N VAL A 109 5.40 7.01 2.31
CA VAL A 109 5.45 7.20 0.86
C VAL A 109 4.74 8.50 0.52
N ARG A 110 5.34 9.29 -0.38
CA ARG A 110 4.74 10.50 -0.95
C ARG A 110 4.51 10.25 -2.44
N TYR A 111 3.36 10.71 -2.92
CA TYR A 111 2.94 10.56 -4.30
C TYR A 111 2.78 11.95 -4.90
N ASP A 112 3.37 12.14 -6.07
CA ASP A 112 3.26 13.36 -6.86
C ASP A 112 3.25 13.03 -8.35
N GLY A 113 3.15 14.07 -9.20
CA GLY A 113 3.29 13.90 -10.65
C GLY A 113 2.17 13.07 -11.30
N TRP A 114 1.00 12.94 -10.67
CA TRP A 114 -0.13 12.20 -11.23
C TRP A 114 -0.49 12.69 -12.64
N GLY A 115 -0.39 11.79 -13.63
CA GLY A 115 -0.68 12.11 -15.04
C GLY A 115 0.38 12.95 -15.74
N ALA A 116 1.48 13.31 -15.07
CA ALA A 116 2.59 14.01 -15.72
C ALA A 116 3.30 13.10 -16.73
N PRO A 117 3.65 13.60 -17.92
CA PRO A 117 4.44 12.84 -18.87
C PRO A 117 5.84 12.58 -18.31
N ILE A 118 6.33 11.34 -18.43
CA ILE A 118 7.70 10.98 -18.09
C ILE A 118 8.50 10.65 -19.35
N THR A 119 9.74 11.10 -19.42
CA THR A 119 10.70 10.70 -20.45
C THR A 119 11.68 9.72 -19.84
N ILE A 120 11.80 8.52 -20.42
CA ILE A 120 12.77 7.51 -19.99
C ILE A 120 13.93 7.50 -20.98
N GLU A 121 15.09 7.95 -20.54
CA GLU A 121 16.31 7.89 -21.34
C GLU A 121 17.03 6.55 -21.13
N PRO A 122 17.54 5.91 -22.20
CA PRO A 122 18.35 4.70 -22.05
C PRO A 122 19.61 5.01 -21.23
N PRO A 123 20.05 4.10 -20.33
CA PRO A 123 21.33 4.27 -19.66
C PRO A 123 22.44 4.30 -20.71
N VAL A 124 23.39 5.23 -20.56
CA VAL A 124 24.56 5.34 -21.43
C VAL A 124 25.35 4.04 -21.34
N ARG A 125 25.59 3.38 -22.48
CA ARG A 125 26.51 2.24 -22.53
C ARG A 125 27.93 2.77 -22.39
N GLY A 126 28.61 2.37 -21.32
CA GLY A 126 30.05 2.54 -21.16
C GLY A 126 30.85 1.63 -22.10
#